data_AF-A0A7V2XIQ8-F1
#
_entry.id   AF-A0A7V2XIQ8-F1
#
_cell.length_a   1.000
_cell.length_b   1.000
_cell.length_c   1.000
_cell.angle_alpha   90.00
_cell.angle_beta   90.00
_cell.angle_gamma   90.00
#
_symmetry.space_group_name_H-M   'P 1'
#
loop_
_entity.id
_entity.type
_entity.pdbx_description
1 polymer ?
#
loop_
_entity_poly.entity_id
_entity_poly.type
_entity_poly.pdbx_seq_one_letter_code
_entity_poly.pdbx_strand_id
1 'polypeptide(L)' 'MHTKDIAVKQAKAERGKLTGTPFGCSCGDGVIDGRKVIAILRSANYQDTLGVGCGTEEQAERSITHLRPRSREGPPAR' A
#
# COMPACT_ATOMS: atom_id res chain seq x y z
N MET A 1 -6.70 -7.03 -4.30
CA MET A 1 -5.89 -5.87 -4.79
C MET A 1 -4.51 -5.92 -4.14
N HIS A 2 -3.43 -5.55 -4.84
CA HIS A 2 -2.08 -5.53 -4.24
C HIS A 2 -1.73 -4.13 -3.74
N THR A 3 -1.30 -4.06 -2.48
CA THR A 3 -0.72 -2.88 -1.86
C THR A 3 0.80 -2.92 -2.05
N LYS A 4 1.31 -1.89 -2.73
CA LYS A 4 2.73 -1.67 -2.97
C LYS A 4 3.04 -0.20 -2.66
N ASP A 5 4.23 0.07 -2.19
CA ASP A 5 4.70 1.43 -1.92
C ASP A 5 6.03 1.68 -2.64
N ILE A 6 6.32 2.92 -3.03
CA ILE A 6 7.49 3.26 -3.83
C ILE A 6 8.46 4.06 -2.96
N ALA A 7 9.70 3.60 -2.88
CA ALA A 7 10.73 4.28 -2.10
C ALA A 7 10.95 5.71 -2.61
N VAL A 8 11.07 6.69 -1.71
CA VAL A 8 11.15 8.13 -2.05
C VAL A 8 12.26 8.43 -3.05
N LYS A 9 13.46 7.85 -2.87
CA LYS A 9 14.60 8.05 -3.78
C LYS A 9 14.29 7.55 -5.19
N GLN A 10 13.69 6.36 -5.30
CA GLN A 10 13.32 5.76 -6.57
C GLN A 10 12.18 6.54 -7.24
N ALA A 11 11.16 6.95 -6.48
CA ALA A 11 10.08 7.78 -6.97
C ALA A 11 10.60 9.10 -7.55
N LYS A 12 11.70 9.66 -7.01
CA LYS A 12 12.31 10.88 -7.55
C LYS A 12 13.15 10.62 -8.80
N ALA A 13 13.90 9.52 -8.83
CA ALA A 13 14.81 9.19 -9.94
C ALA A 13 14.07 8.70 -11.20
N GLU A 14 13.00 7.93 -11.02
CA GLU A 14 12.37 7.14 -12.10
C GLU A 14 10.98 7.63 -12.52
N ARG A 15 10.53 8.77 -11.98
CA ARG A 15 9.23 9.35 -12.33
C ARG A 15 9.13 9.62 -13.82
N GLY A 16 8.13 9.02 -14.47
CA GLY A 16 7.89 9.19 -15.90
C GLY A 16 8.84 8.43 -16.81
N LYS A 17 9.79 7.66 -16.27
CA LYS A 17 10.74 6.84 -17.05
C LYS A 17 10.28 5.39 -17.18
N LEU A 18 9.50 4.92 -16.23
CA LEU A 18 9.09 3.52 -16.13
C LEU A 18 7.58 3.37 -16.28
N THR A 19 7.18 2.26 -16.91
CA THR A 19 5.78 1.81 -16.95
C THR A 19 5.38 1.05 -15.68
N GLY A 20 6.35 0.66 -14.85
CA GLY A 20 6.14 -0.02 -13.57
C GLY A 20 7.40 -0.01 -12.70
N THR A 21 7.22 -0.13 -11.38
CA THR A 21 8.32 -0.18 -10.41
C THR A 21 8.60 -1.65 -10.05
N PRO A 22 9.83 -2.19 -10.26
CA PRO A 22 10.11 -3.62 -10.11
C PRO A 22 9.88 -4.14 -8.69
N PHE A 23 10.43 -3.46 -7.69
CA PHE A 23 10.12 -3.67 -6.26
C PHE A 23 10.21 -2.33 -5.54
N GLY A 24 9.31 -2.14 -4.59
CA GLY A 24 9.22 -0.93 -3.80
C GLY A 24 9.74 -1.11 -2.37
N CYS A 25 9.22 -0.32 -1.44
CA CYS A 25 9.52 -0.44 -0.01
C CYS A 25 8.31 -1.02 0.76
N SER A 26 8.48 -1.21 2.07
CA SER A 26 7.35 -1.50 2.96
C SER A 26 6.27 -0.42 2.84
N CYS A 27 5.01 -0.85 2.92
CA CYS A 27 3.88 0.08 2.92
C CYS A 27 3.95 1.00 4.14
N GLY A 28 4.03 2.30 3.88
CA GLY A 28 4.16 3.34 4.92
C GLY A 28 5.54 3.97 5.01
N ASP A 29 6.55 3.41 4.35
CA ASP A 29 7.92 3.96 4.28
C ASP A 29 8.17 4.75 2.98
N GLY A 30 7.24 4.72 2.02
CA GLY A 30 7.39 5.32 0.71
C GLY A 30 6.53 6.56 0.49
N VAL A 31 6.18 6.79 -0.77
CA VAL A 31 5.42 7.98 -1.20
C VAL A 31 3.91 7.76 -1.25
N ILE A 32 3.43 6.52 -1.10
CA ILE A 32 2.01 6.19 -1.18
C ILE A 32 1.35 6.33 0.20
N ASP A 33 0.31 7.17 0.29
CA ASP A 33 -0.54 7.25 1.48
C ASP A 33 -1.52 6.08 1.54
N GLY A 34 -1.08 4.96 2.14
CA GLY A 34 -1.90 3.78 2.34
C GLY A 34 -3.18 4.02 3.16
N ARG A 35 -3.21 5.03 4.05
CA ARG A 35 -4.40 5.33 4.85
C ARG A 35 -5.50 5.92 3.98
N LYS A 36 -5.12 6.89 3.13
CA LYS A 36 -6.04 7.50 2.17
C LYS A 36 -6.58 6.47 1.19
N VAL A 37 -5.73 5.56 0.70
CA VAL A 37 -6.17 4.47 -0.19
C VAL A 37 -7.18 3.55 0.50
N ILE A 38 -6.91 3.09 1.73
CA ILE A 38 -7.86 2.25 2.48
C ILE A 38 -9.17 2.98 2.75
N ALA A 39 -9.12 4.28 3.10
CA ALA A 39 -10.33 5.07 3.30
C ALA A 39 -11.19 5.16 2.03
N ILE A 40 -10.57 5.36 0.87
CA ILE A 40 -11.27 5.36 -0.43
C ILE A 40 -11.89 3.98 -0.70
N LEU A 41 -11.14 2.90 -0.53
CA LEU A 41 -11.63 1.54 -0.71
C LEU A 41 -12.84 1.23 0.19
N ARG A 42 -12.80 1.66 1.45
CA ARG A 42 -13.94 1.52 2.38
C ARG A 42 -15.14 2.33 1.94
N SER A 43 -14.95 3.58 1.48
CA SER A 43 -16.05 4.40 0.95
C SER A 43 -16.70 3.78 -0.30
N ALA A 44 -15.91 3.03 -1.07
CA ALA A 44 -16.38 2.27 -2.23
C ALA A 44 -16.96 0.88 -1.86
N ASN A 45 -17.10 0.56 -0.57
CA ASN A 45 -17.55 -0.75 -0.07
C ASN A 45 -16.71 -1.93 -0.60
N TYR A 46 -15.40 -1.74 -0.74
CA TYR A 46 -14.47 -2.81 -1.08
C TYR A 46 -14.26 -3.73 0.14
N GLN A 47 -14.55 -5.02 -0.01
CA GLN A 47 -14.50 -6.01 1.08
C GLN A 47 -13.53 -7.18 0.82
N ASP A 48 -12.85 -7.17 -0.32
CA ASP A 48 -11.92 -8.24 -0.69
C ASP A 48 -10.54 -8.10 -0.02
N THR A 49 -9.74 -9.17 -0.14
CA THR A 49 -8.40 -9.24 0.41
C THR A 49 -7.42 -8.25 -0.25
N LEU A 50 -6.64 -7.58 0.60
CA LEU A 50 -5.46 -6.80 0.22
C LEU A 50 -4.20 -7.65 0.37
N GLY A 51 -3.53 -7.94 -0.75
CA GLY A 51 -2.23 -8.59 -0.74
C GLY A 51 -1.11 -7.55 -0.59
N VAL A 52 -0.04 -7.87 0.14
CA VAL A 52 1.16 -7.02 0.21
C VAL A 52 2.13 -7.45 -0.88
N GLY A 53 2.55 -6.51 -1.72
CA GLY A 53 3.60 -6.74 -2.72
C GLY A 53 4.90 -6.04 -2.33
N CYS A 54 5.84 -6.80 -1.79
CA CYS A 54 7.17 -6.32 -1.37
C CYS A 54 8.27 -7.29 -1.83
N GLY A 55 9.54 -6.89 -1.68
CA GLY A 55 10.68 -7.66 -2.14
C GLY A 55 11.21 -8.69 -1.14
N THR A 56 10.94 -8.51 0.16
CA THR A 56 11.41 -9.42 1.22
C THR A 56 10.30 -9.72 2.25
N GLU A 57 10.51 -10.76 3.07
CA GLU A 57 9.56 -11.17 4.12
C GLU A 57 9.48 -10.13 5.26
N GLU A 58 10.60 -9.52 5.64
CA GLU A 58 10.63 -8.47 6.67
C GLU A 58 9.84 -7.25 6.21
N GLN A 59 9.94 -6.92 4.92
CA GLN A 59 9.14 -5.84 4.35
C GLN A 59 7.64 -6.19 4.37
N ALA A 60 7.29 -7.47 4.21
CA ALA A 60 5.92 -7.94 4.26
C ALA A 60 5.34 -7.78 5.66
N GLU A 61 6.07 -8.24 6.68
CA GLU A 61 5.66 -8.15 8.09
C GLU A 61 5.42 -6.70 8.52
N ARG A 62 6.36 -5.80 8.18
CA ARG A 62 6.22 -4.36 8.48
C ARG A 62 5.00 -3.75 7.78
N SER A 63 4.77 -4.11 6.53
CA SER A 63 3.61 -3.64 5.76
C SER A 63 2.29 -4.13 6.34
N ILE A 64 2.21 -5.42 6.72
CA ILE A 64 1.01 -6.00 7.34
C ILE A 64 0.75 -5.31 8.69
N THR A 65 1.77 -5.13 9.52
CA THR A 65 1.66 -4.44 10.81
C THR A 65 1.16 -3.01 10.64
N HIS A 66 1.62 -2.31 9.59
CA HIS A 66 1.18 -0.95 9.30
C HIS A 66 -0.28 -0.89 8.80
N LEU A 67 -0.71 -1.80 7.93
CA LEU A 67 -2.01 -1.72 7.26
C LEU A 67 -3.14 -2.39 8.06
N ARG A 68 -2.84 -3.47 8.79
CA ARG A 68 -3.85 -4.32 9.46
C ARG A 68 -4.82 -3.57 10.39
N PRO A 69 -4.41 -2.60 11.22
CA PRO A 69 -5.35 -1.87 12.07
C PRO A 69 -6.43 -1.13 11.26
N ARG A 70 -6.08 -0.64 10.07
CA ARG A 70 -6.95 0.20 9.22
C ARG A 70 -7.85 -0.62 8.31
N SER A 71 -7.38 -1.80 7.90
CA SER A 71 -8.11 -2.68 6.98
C SER A 71 -9.19 -3.53 7.64
N ARG A 72 -9.17 -3.69 8.97
CA ARG A 72 -10.14 -4.52 9.71
C ARG A 72 -11.40 -3.77 10.12
N GLU A 73 -11.41 -2.46 9.97
CA GLU A 73 -12.60 -1.66 10.22
C GLU A 73 -13.55 -1.82 9.03
N GLY A 74 -14.80 -2.22 9.31
CA GLY A 74 -15.85 -2.31 8.30
C GLY A 74 -16.13 -0.97 7.61
N PRO A 75 -16.82 -0.96 6.45
CA PRO A 75 -17.21 0.29 5.80
C PRO A 75 -18.00 1.18 6.77
N PRO A 76 -17.85 2.52 6.71
CA PRO A 76 -18.67 3.42 7.53
C PRO A 76 -20.15 3.17 7.24
N ALA A 77 -20.98 3.16 8.29
CA ALA A 77 -22.43 3.04 8.12
C ALA A 77 -22.93 4.18 7.22
N ARG A 78 -23.67 3.82 6.16
CA ARG A 78 -24.28 4.77 5.22
C ARG A 78 -25.37 5.59 5.88
#